data_AF-A0A9P6DJJ9-F1
#
_entry.id   AF-A0A9P6DJJ9-F1
#
_cell.length_a   1.000
_cell.length_b   1.000
_cell.length_c   1.000
_cell.angle_alpha   90.00
_cell.angle_beta   90.00
_cell.angle_gamma   90.00
#
_symmetry.space_group_name_H-M   'P 1'
#
loop_
_entity.id
_entity.type
_entity.pdbx_description
1 polymer ?
#
loop_
_entity_poly.entity_id
_entity_poly.type
_entity_poly.pdbx_seq_one_letter_code
_entity_poly.pdbx_strand_id
1 'polypeptide(L)'
;MSTDEEIDPYELIGIKPEATDQEIKTAYRQKSLKVHPDRNPNNPDAGTSSLSIDPTRKFHELNQAYELLLDPLRRLALDAKLRLKLARKERFKAYDSKRKNLVEELEERERAFKKARVEKQQEEIKVWHETEKIKEEGRKMREEREKALRPTPVVASPEPEPESEIPTLGDFDTTVRIKFSIAAHPDLTTPASLVSFLSPFGAVDDSSVVLSIKPPKKAPTKPPKYGTALVPFKRIGDAFAAVCASGKVERGLKGVDIRWVDEKEPPILVWLKKMGKLGAEPASSSGDGVKATLPQHQSKADPSTFASSFPDITPDIAAPKLPSVSGLGYEEMTLMRLRQAERDRLEREIREQEAAD
;
A
#
# COMPACT_ATOMS: atom_id res chain seq x y z
N MET A 1 25.33 -61.51 13.52
CA MET A 1 26.64 -61.24 14.16
C MET A 1 26.35 -60.77 15.58
N SER A 2 27.07 -61.31 16.54
CA SER A 2 26.72 -61.50 17.95
C SER A 2 26.13 -60.27 18.67
N THR A 3 24.87 -60.38 19.10
CA THR A 3 24.22 -59.46 20.04
C THR A 3 24.46 -59.96 21.47
N ASP A 4 25.71 -59.94 21.91
CA ASP A 4 26.00 -59.85 23.33
C ASP A 4 26.19 -58.37 23.60
N GLU A 5 25.33 -57.78 24.43
CA GLU A 5 25.57 -56.44 24.97
C GLU A 5 27.02 -56.45 25.49
N GLU A 6 27.90 -55.66 24.88
CA GLU A 6 29.33 -55.62 25.21
C GLU A 6 29.43 -54.99 26.61
N ILE A 7 29.25 -55.81 27.65
CA ILE A 7 29.18 -55.41 29.07
C ILE A 7 30.42 -54.57 29.37
N ASP A 8 30.22 -53.34 29.87
CA ASP A 8 31.33 -52.46 30.22
C ASP A 8 32.10 -53.05 31.42
N PRO A 9 33.38 -53.46 31.25
CA PRO A 9 34.19 -54.02 32.32
C PRO A 9 34.35 -53.06 33.50
N TYR A 10 34.34 -51.74 33.24
CA TYR A 10 34.42 -50.73 34.28
C TYR A 10 33.14 -50.68 35.11
N GLU A 11 31.97 -50.79 34.49
CA GLU A 11 30.68 -50.84 35.18
C GLU A 11 30.51 -52.15 35.95
N LEU A 12 30.93 -53.27 35.35
CA LEU A 12 30.89 -54.59 35.98
C LEU A 12 31.79 -54.68 37.21
N ILE A 13 32.99 -54.08 37.20
CA ILE A 13 33.87 -53.95 38.38
C ILE A 13 33.49 -52.76 39.28
N GLY A 14 32.69 -51.81 38.78
CA GLY A 14 32.14 -50.68 39.54
C GLY A 14 33.16 -49.59 39.81
N ILE A 15 34.01 -49.34 38.83
CA ILE A 15 35.10 -48.37 38.87
C ILE A 15 34.97 -47.42 37.70
N LYS A 16 35.65 -46.27 37.77
CA LYS A 16 35.72 -45.32 36.65
C LYS A 16 36.79 -45.77 35.64
N PRO A 17 36.68 -45.38 34.36
CA PRO A 17 37.72 -45.65 33.36
C PRO A 17 39.09 -45.03 33.72
N GLU A 18 39.09 -43.97 34.53
CA GLU A 18 40.28 -43.29 35.06
C GLU A 18 40.93 -44.01 36.26
N ALA A 19 40.38 -45.14 36.72
CA ALA A 19 40.85 -45.83 37.93
C ALA A 19 42.27 -46.39 37.76
N THR A 20 43.05 -46.41 38.84
CA THR A 20 44.40 -46.98 38.83
C THR A 20 44.39 -48.50 38.96
N ASP A 21 45.48 -49.17 38.56
CA ASP A 21 45.58 -50.64 38.66
C ASP A 21 45.41 -51.17 40.10
N GLN A 22 45.76 -50.36 41.11
CA GLN A 22 45.54 -50.69 42.51
C GLN A 22 44.05 -50.66 42.88
N GLU A 23 43.31 -49.68 42.36
CA GLU A 23 41.86 -49.56 42.52
C GLU A 23 41.13 -50.71 41.81
N ILE A 24 41.58 -51.12 40.62
CA ILE A 24 41.03 -52.27 39.88
C ILE A 24 41.16 -53.54 40.73
N LYS A 25 42.36 -53.81 41.28
CA LYS A 25 42.63 -55.01 42.12
C LYS A 25 41.82 -55.03 43.40
N THR A 26 41.70 -53.88 44.08
CA THR A 26 40.95 -53.78 45.33
C THR A 26 39.44 -53.91 45.10
N ALA A 27 38.90 -53.27 44.07
CA ALA A 27 37.49 -53.37 43.67
C ALA A 27 37.12 -54.79 43.23
N TYR A 28 37.97 -55.45 42.42
CA TYR A 28 37.79 -56.85 42.04
C TYR A 28 37.76 -57.77 43.26
N ARG A 29 38.70 -57.62 44.21
CA ARG A 29 38.70 -58.44 45.44
C ARG A 29 37.40 -58.27 46.24
N GLN A 30 36.92 -57.04 46.38
CA GLN A 30 35.67 -56.76 47.10
C GLN A 30 34.44 -57.31 46.38
N LYS A 31 34.36 -57.19 45.05
CA LYS A 31 33.23 -57.72 44.28
C LYS A 31 33.27 -59.24 44.16
N SER A 32 34.44 -59.85 43.96
CA SER A 32 34.66 -61.30 43.97
C SER A 32 34.09 -61.93 45.25
N LEU A 33 34.41 -61.37 46.43
CA LEU A 33 33.88 -61.86 47.71
C LEU A 33 32.35 -61.79 47.84
N LYS A 34 31.69 -60.93 47.07
CA LYS A 34 30.24 -60.79 47.03
C LYS A 34 29.57 -61.75 46.06
N VAL A 35 30.24 -62.13 44.97
CA VAL A 35 29.69 -63.00 43.92
C VAL A 35 30.25 -64.42 43.92
N HIS A 36 31.16 -64.75 44.84
CA HIS A 36 31.83 -66.06 44.88
C HIS A 36 30.83 -67.22 45.06
N PRO A 37 30.87 -68.26 44.21
CA PRO A 37 29.90 -69.35 44.23
C PRO A 37 29.96 -70.18 45.52
N ASP A 38 31.15 -70.36 46.12
CA ASP A 38 31.35 -71.10 47.38
C ASP A 38 30.76 -70.37 48.61
N ARG A 39 30.69 -69.04 48.57
CA ARG A 39 30.18 -68.24 49.70
C ARG A 39 28.69 -67.93 49.60
N ASN A 40 28.13 -68.11 48.40
CA ASN A 40 26.71 -67.96 48.10
C ASN A 40 26.07 -69.25 47.54
N PRO A 41 26.22 -70.42 48.18
CA PRO A 41 25.72 -71.68 47.63
C PRO A 41 24.19 -71.80 47.66
N ASN A 42 23.51 -71.03 48.52
CA ASN A 42 22.07 -71.16 48.81
C ASN A 42 21.26 -69.90 48.53
N ASN A 43 21.68 -69.00 47.62
CA ASN A 43 20.89 -67.80 47.37
C ASN A 43 19.59 -68.19 46.63
N PRO A 44 18.40 -68.11 47.26
CA PRO A 44 17.15 -68.59 46.66
C PRO A 44 16.74 -67.73 45.44
N ASP A 45 17.26 -66.51 45.34
CA ASP A 45 17.11 -65.65 44.17
C ASP A 45 17.81 -66.20 42.92
N ALA A 46 18.69 -67.20 43.01
CA ALA A 46 19.29 -67.84 41.83
C ALA A 46 18.33 -68.81 41.13
N GLY A 47 17.25 -69.26 41.80
CA GLY A 47 16.33 -70.28 41.28
C GLY A 47 14.90 -69.82 41.00
N THR A 48 14.44 -68.68 41.54
CA THR A 48 13.00 -68.32 41.53
C THR A 48 12.65 -67.11 40.68
N SER A 49 13.61 -66.32 40.18
CA SER A 49 13.34 -65.28 39.19
C SER A 49 13.96 -65.70 37.85
N SER A 50 13.17 -65.81 36.79
CA SER A 50 13.66 -66.07 35.43
C SER A 50 14.56 -64.95 34.86
N LEU A 51 14.94 -63.97 35.68
CA LEU A 51 15.78 -62.82 35.35
C LEU A 51 17.13 -62.79 36.11
N SER A 52 17.38 -63.71 37.04
CA SER A 52 18.61 -63.68 37.85
C SER A 52 19.68 -64.60 37.26
N ILE A 53 20.65 -63.98 36.59
CA ILE A 53 21.85 -64.64 36.06
C ILE A 53 22.59 -65.39 37.19
N ASP A 54 22.95 -66.65 36.91
CA ASP A 54 23.67 -67.55 37.82
C ASP A 54 24.87 -66.86 38.50
N PRO A 55 25.09 -67.04 39.82
CA PRO A 55 26.24 -66.44 40.52
C PRO A 55 27.58 -66.87 39.90
N THR A 56 27.65 -68.11 39.41
CA THR A 56 28.80 -68.64 38.65
C THR A 56 29.07 -67.85 37.37
N ARG A 57 28.02 -67.47 36.64
CA ARG A 57 28.14 -66.69 35.40
C ARG A 57 28.59 -65.26 35.68
N LYS A 58 28.02 -64.60 36.70
CA LYS A 58 28.46 -63.26 37.14
C LYS A 58 29.91 -63.25 37.61
N PHE A 59 30.32 -64.29 38.33
CA PHE A 59 31.71 -64.46 38.76
C PHE A 59 32.65 -64.66 37.56
N HIS A 60 32.22 -65.45 36.57
CA HIS A 60 32.98 -65.64 35.34
C HIS A 60 33.14 -64.33 34.56
N GLU A 61 32.06 -63.56 34.36
CA GLU A 61 32.08 -62.25 33.71
C GLU A 61 32.98 -61.25 34.47
N LEU A 62 32.92 -61.26 35.81
CA LEU A 62 33.78 -60.43 36.66
C LEU A 62 35.27 -60.78 36.50
N ASN A 63 35.59 -62.08 36.37
CA ASN A 63 36.97 -62.52 36.12
C ASN A 63 37.44 -62.10 34.72
N GLN A 64 36.62 -62.27 33.70
CA GLN A 64 36.93 -61.83 32.34
C GLN A 64 37.18 -60.32 32.27
N ALA A 65 36.34 -59.52 32.92
CA ALA A 65 36.52 -58.07 33.01
C ALA A 65 37.83 -57.70 33.72
N TYR A 66 38.16 -58.38 34.81
CA TYR A 66 39.41 -58.15 35.54
C TYR A 66 40.65 -58.50 34.71
N GLU A 67 40.64 -59.65 34.03
CA GLU A 67 41.73 -60.05 33.14
C GLU A 67 41.93 -59.07 31.99
N LEU A 68 40.84 -58.55 31.42
CA LEU A 68 40.89 -57.55 30.36
C LEU A 68 41.50 -56.23 30.85
N LEU A 69 41.08 -55.76 32.02
CA LEU A 69 41.53 -54.48 32.59
C LEU A 69 42.95 -54.53 33.17
N LEU A 70 43.45 -55.72 33.53
CA LEU A 70 44.81 -55.90 34.04
C LEU A 70 45.88 -55.86 32.93
N ASP A 71 45.51 -56.21 31.69
CA ASP A 71 46.41 -56.13 30.53
C ASP A 71 46.38 -54.70 29.94
N PRO A 72 47.51 -53.95 29.96
CA PRO A 72 47.56 -52.57 29.51
C PRO A 72 47.20 -52.40 28.03
N LEU A 73 47.54 -53.37 27.17
CA LEU A 73 47.24 -53.28 25.73
C LEU A 73 45.74 -53.47 25.47
N ARG A 74 45.12 -54.43 26.16
CA ARG A 74 43.69 -54.70 26.04
C ARG A 74 42.86 -53.57 26.64
N ARG A 75 43.28 -53.01 27.77
CA ARG A 75 42.69 -51.82 28.38
C ARG A 75 42.73 -50.61 27.44
N LEU A 76 43.88 -50.32 26.83
CA LEU A 76 44.02 -49.22 25.88
C LEU A 76 43.10 -49.37 24.67
N ALA A 77 43.00 -50.58 24.10
CA ALA A 77 42.10 -50.85 22.99
C ALA A 77 40.62 -50.66 23.38
N LEU A 78 40.24 -51.06 24.59
CA LEU A 78 38.90 -50.83 25.13
C LEU A 78 38.63 -49.33 25.33
N ASP A 79 39.56 -48.59 25.92
CA ASP A 79 39.42 -47.15 26.15
C ASP A 79 39.28 -46.38 24.83
N ALA A 80 40.02 -46.79 23.79
CA ALA A 80 39.88 -46.25 22.44
C ALA A 80 38.48 -46.51 21.85
N LYS A 81 37.94 -47.72 22.02
CA LYS A 81 36.57 -48.06 21.61
C LYS A 81 35.52 -47.23 22.36
N LEU A 82 35.64 -47.10 23.68
CA LEU A 82 34.73 -46.29 24.49
C LEU A 82 34.74 -44.83 24.05
N ARG A 83 35.93 -44.25 23.83
CA ARG A 83 36.08 -42.89 23.33
C ARG A 83 35.41 -42.70 21.97
N LEU A 84 35.56 -43.66 21.05
CA LEU A 84 34.92 -43.61 19.74
C LEU A 84 33.40 -43.69 19.85
N LYS A 85 32.86 -44.58 20.70
CA LYS A 85 31.43 -44.70 20.96
C LYS A 85 30.85 -43.39 21.53
N LEU A 86 31.54 -42.77 22.50
CA LEU A 86 31.13 -41.49 23.06
C LEU A 86 31.14 -40.36 22.02
N ALA A 87 32.21 -40.26 21.23
CA ALA A 87 32.30 -39.27 20.15
C ALA A 87 31.21 -39.46 19.09
N ARG A 88 30.87 -40.71 18.72
CA ARG A 88 29.74 -41.01 17.80
C ARG A 88 28.41 -40.54 18.41
N LYS A 89 28.17 -40.84 19.69
CA LYS A 89 26.95 -40.43 20.41
C LYS A 89 26.82 -38.91 20.51
N GLU A 90 27.90 -38.20 20.75
CA GLU A 90 27.91 -36.73 20.77
C GLU A 90 27.64 -36.12 19.40
N ARG A 91 28.30 -36.63 18.34
CA ARG A 91 28.04 -36.19 16.97
C ARG A 91 26.60 -36.43 16.57
N PHE A 92 26.05 -37.60 16.88
CA PHE A 92 24.65 -37.93 16.59
C PHE A 92 23.70 -36.96 17.30
N LYS A 93 23.89 -36.71 18.61
CA LYS A 93 23.11 -35.70 19.34
C LYS A 93 23.20 -34.30 18.72
N ALA A 94 24.37 -33.90 18.26
CA ALA A 94 24.58 -32.60 17.61
C ALA A 94 23.92 -32.52 16.21
N TYR A 95 23.88 -33.63 15.46
CA TYR A 95 23.14 -33.68 14.20
C TYR A 95 21.64 -33.64 14.43
N ASP A 96 21.13 -34.35 15.44
CA ASP A 96 19.73 -34.33 15.81
C ASP A 96 19.25 -32.93 16.24
N SER A 97 20.04 -32.22 17.04
CA SER A 97 19.69 -30.84 17.42
C SER A 97 19.69 -29.90 16.22
N LYS A 98 20.71 -29.98 15.35
CA LYS A 98 20.74 -29.20 14.09
C LYS A 98 19.53 -29.50 13.20
N ARG A 99 19.18 -30.77 13.03
CA ARG A 99 18.03 -31.18 12.23
C ARG A 99 16.72 -30.63 12.80
N LYS A 100 16.55 -30.70 14.13
CA LYS A 100 15.37 -30.12 14.80
C LYS A 100 15.27 -28.62 14.57
N ASN A 101 16.38 -27.89 14.76
CA ASN A 101 16.40 -26.44 14.56
C ASN A 101 16.05 -26.05 13.12
N LEU A 102 16.58 -26.78 12.12
CA LEU A 102 16.26 -26.53 10.71
C LEU A 102 14.78 -26.77 10.39
N VAL A 103 14.19 -27.82 10.98
CA VAL A 103 12.76 -28.12 10.81
C VAL A 103 11.91 -27.02 11.45
N GLU A 104 12.25 -26.60 12.67
CA GLU A 104 11.55 -25.55 13.40
C GLU A 104 11.63 -24.20 12.66
N GLU A 105 12.82 -23.80 12.19
CA GLU A 105 13.02 -22.59 11.39
C GLU A 105 12.19 -22.61 10.11
N LEU A 106 12.14 -23.76 9.42
CA LEU A 106 11.33 -23.91 8.21
C LEU A 106 9.84 -23.80 8.52
N GLU A 107 9.36 -24.48 9.57
CA GLU A 107 7.97 -24.40 10.00
C GLU A 107 7.57 -22.98 10.42
N GLU A 108 8.42 -22.27 11.14
CA GLU A 108 8.20 -20.88 11.52
C GLU A 108 8.10 -19.97 10.30
N ARG A 109 8.99 -20.15 9.31
CA ARG A 109 8.94 -19.40 8.05
C ARG A 109 7.65 -19.68 7.29
N GLU A 110 7.21 -20.93 7.22
CA GLU A 110 5.92 -21.29 6.61
C GLU A 110 4.73 -20.70 7.36
N ARG A 111 4.74 -20.73 8.70
CA ARG A 111 3.70 -20.11 9.54
C ARG A 111 3.65 -18.60 9.34
N ALA A 112 4.81 -17.93 9.33
CA ALA A 112 4.91 -16.50 9.11
C ALA A 112 4.37 -16.11 7.72
N PHE A 113 4.74 -16.85 6.68
CA PHE A 113 4.22 -16.63 5.33
C PHE A 113 2.70 -16.81 5.26
N LYS A 114 2.16 -17.89 5.84
CA LYS A 114 0.71 -18.14 5.90
C LYS A 114 -0.01 -17.03 6.67
N LYS A 115 0.52 -16.62 7.82
CA LYS A 115 -0.04 -15.54 8.65
C LYS A 115 -0.07 -14.22 7.88
N ALA A 116 1.04 -13.82 7.26
CA ALA A 116 1.12 -12.60 6.46
C ALA A 116 0.13 -12.61 5.29
N ARG A 117 -0.06 -13.76 4.63
CA ARG A 117 -1.05 -13.90 3.56
C ARG A 117 -2.48 -13.71 4.06
N VAL A 118 -2.82 -14.31 5.20
CA VAL A 118 -4.16 -14.19 5.80
C VAL A 118 -4.41 -12.76 6.28
N GLU A 119 -3.43 -12.14 6.93
CA GLU A 119 -3.50 -10.76 7.40
C GLU A 119 -3.76 -9.78 6.25
N LYS A 120 -2.99 -9.91 5.16
CA LYS A 120 -3.21 -9.12 3.93
C LYS A 120 -4.62 -9.30 3.36
N GLN A 121 -5.14 -10.53 3.30
CA GLN A 121 -6.52 -10.77 2.84
C GLN A 121 -7.54 -10.12 3.76
N GLN A 122 -7.34 -10.18 5.08
CA GLN A 122 -8.23 -9.52 6.03
C GLN A 122 -8.19 -8.00 5.91
N GLU A 123 -7.02 -7.41 5.69
CA GLU A 123 -6.86 -5.99 5.41
C GLU A 123 -7.58 -5.58 4.12
N GLU A 124 -7.40 -6.34 3.04
CA GLU A 124 -8.12 -6.11 1.78
C GLU A 124 -9.63 -6.18 1.96
N ILE A 125 -10.14 -7.14 2.74
CA ILE A 125 -11.56 -7.26 3.08
C ILE A 125 -12.04 -6.05 3.90
N LYS A 126 -11.27 -5.61 4.90
CA LYS A 126 -11.61 -4.44 5.73
C LYS A 126 -11.68 -3.17 4.88
N VAL A 127 -10.66 -2.92 4.05
CA VAL A 127 -10.63 -1.78 3.13
C VAL A 127 -11.81 -1.86 2.16
N TRP A 128 -12.10 -3.04 1.61
CA TRP A 128 -13.27 -3.22 0.75
C TRP A 128 -14.58 -2.83 1.46
N HIS A 129 -14.81 -3.30 2.68
CA HIS A 129 -15.98 -2.93 3.46
C HIS A 129 -16.05 -1.43 3.78
N GLU A 130 -14.92 -0.80 4.11
CA GLU A 130 -14.87 0.66 4.33
C GLU A 130 -15.20 1.42 3.05
N THR A 131 -14.64 1.01 1.91
CA THR A 131 -14.94 1.65 0.62
C THR A 131 -16.39 1.44 0.20
N GLU A 132 -16.99 0.28 0.48
CA GLU A 132 -18.41 0.03 0.25
C GLU A 132 -19.29 0.96 1.09
N LYS A 133 -18.99 1.11 2.38
CA LYS A 133 -19.72 2.06 3.25
C LYS A 133 -19.65 3.49 2.72
N ILE A 134 -18.46 3.96 2.33
CA ILE A 134 -18.27 5.30 1.75
C ILE A 134 -19.09 5.46 0.46
N LYS A 135 -19.10 4.43 -0.40
CA LYS A 135 -19.89 4.44 -1.64
C LYS A 135 -21.39 4.48 -1.37
N GLU A 136 -21.86 3.71 -0.39
CA GLU A 136 -23.26 3.66 0.01
C GLU A 136 -23.71 4.99 0.62
N GLU A 137 -22.93 5.57 1.53
CA GLU A 137 -23.17 6.92 2.07
C GLU A 137 -23.18 7.97 0.97
N GLY A 138 -22.23 7.91 0.03
CA GLY A 138 -22.19 8.80 -1.13
C GLY A 138 -23.35 8.58 -2.11
N ARG A 139 -23.92 7.38 -2.20
CA ARG A 139 -25.13 7.09 -2.99
C ARG A 139 -26.36 7.69 -2.31
N LYS A 140 -26.52 7.45 -1.01
CA LYS A 140 -27.62 7.95 -0.20
C LYS A 140 -27.68 9.48 -0.19
N MET A 141 -26.54 10.15 -0.05
CA MET A 141 -26.45 11.61 -0.11
C MET A 141 -26.91 12.16 -1.47
N ARG A 142 -26.60 11.47 -2.58
CA ARG A 142 -27.05 11.86 -3.93
C ARG A 142 -28.55 11.66 -4.09
N GLU A 143 -29.09 10.54 -3.63
CA GLU A 143 -30.53 10.26 -3.66
C GLU A 143 -31.32 11.27 -2.79
N GLU A 144 -30.82 11.61 -1.61
CA GLU A 144 -31.42 12.61 -0.74
C GLU A 144 -31.41 14.01 -1.40
N ARG A 145 -30.28 14.39 -2.01
CA ARG A 145 -30.16 15.65 -2.77
C ARG A 145 -31.10 15.68 -3.97
N GLU A 146 -31.20 14.57 -4.71
CA GLU A 146 -32.11 14.44 -5.85
C GLU A 146 -33.57 14.52 -5.40
N LYS A 147 -33.93 13.82 -4.31
CA LYS A 147 -35.27 13.84 -3.74
C LYS A 147 -35.66 15.22 -3.21
N ALA A 148 -34.71 15.96 -2.63
CA ALA A 148 -34.92 17.34 -2.20
C ALA A 148 -35.09 18.30 -3.38
N LEU A 149 -34.41 18.05 -4.50
CA LEU A 149 -34.61 18.79 -5.75
C LEU A 149 -35.86 18.37 -6.53
N ARG A 150 -36.40 17.16 -6.26
CA ARG A 150 -37.55 16.63 -6.99
C ARG A 150 -38.80 17.42 -6.56
N PRO A 151 -39.40 18.22 -7.46
CA PRO A 151 -40.57 19.01 -7.12
C PRO A 151 -41.72 18.07 -6.72
N THR A 152 -42.41 18.40 -5.63
CA THR A 152 -43.62 17.69 -5.20
C THR A 152 -44.69 17.81 -6.29
N PRO A 153 -45.43 16.73 -6.61
CA PRO A 153 -46.50 16.81 -7.59
C PRO A 153 -47.63 17.66 -6.99
N VAL A 154 -47.79 18.87 -7.52
CA VAL A 154 -48.88 19.78 -7.19
C VAL A 154 -50.19 19.16 -7.67
N VAL A 155 -51.13 18.91 -6.75
CA VAL A 155 -52.53 18.62 -7.05
C VAL A 155 -53.12 19.82 -7.79
N ALA A 156 -53.81 19.55 -8.89
CA ALA A 156 -54.35 20.55 -9.82
C ALA A 156 -55.13 21.68 -9.14
N SER A 157 -54.69 22.92 -9.38
CA SER A 157 -55.49 24.16 -9.46
C SER A 157 -54.73 25.16 -10.34
N PRO A 158 -55.45 26.09 -11.01
CA PRO A 158 -55.16 26.49 -12.38
C PRO A 158 -54.09 27.58 -12.51
N GLU A 159 -53.51 27.61 -13.72
CA GLU A 159 -52.63 28.63 -14.32
C GLU A 159 -51.15 28.72 -13.87
N PRO A 160 -50.22 28.86 -14.83
CA PRO A 160 -48.79 28.82 -14.56
C PRO A 160 -48.25 30.23 -14.22
N GLU A 161 -47.59 30.37 -13.06
CA GLU A 161 -46.72 31.51 -12.75
C GLU A 161 -45.26 31.13 -13.12
N PRO A 162 -44.60 31.82 -14.06
CA PRO A 162 -43.26 31.46 -14.52
C PRO A 162 -42.16 32.07 -13.64
N GLU A 163 -41.68 31.31 -12.65
CA GLU A 163 -40.34 31.54 -12.06
C GLU A 163 -39.40 30.46 -12.63
N SER A 164 -38.40 30.73 -13.47
CA SER A 164 -37.62 31.93 -13.70
C SER A 164 -37.01 31.84 -15.09
N GLU A 165 -37.72 32.38 -16.08
CA GLU A 165 -37.12 32.64 -17.39
C GLU A 165 -36.01 33.68 -17.19
N ILE A 166 -34.81 33.41 -17.70
CA ILE A 166 -33.77 34.44 -17.79
C ILE A 166 -34.41 35.60 -18.56
N PRO A 167 -34.52 36.81 -17.98
CA PRO A 167 -35.12 37.94 -18.69
C PRO A 167 -34.38 38.11 -20.02
N THR A 168 -35.11 38.04 -21.13
CA THR A 168 -34.51 38.22 -22.45
C THR A 168 -33.98 39.64 -22.56
N LEU A 169 -32.79 39.78 -23.16
CA LEU A 169 -32.10 41.06 -23.28
C LEU A 169 -32.93 42.00 -24.16
N GLY A 170 -33.38 43.13 -23.61
CA GLY A 170 -34.10 44.16 -24.36
C GLY A 170 -33.19 44.93 -25.31
N ASP A 171 -33.76 45.51 -26.37
CA ASP A 171 -33.02 46.20 -27.45
C ASP A 171 -32.13 47.36 -26.94
N PHE A 172 -32.47 47.94 -25.79
CA PHE A 172 -31.75 49.06 -25.17
C PHE A 172 -30.96 48.68 -23.92
N ASP A 173 -30.98 47.41 -23.49
CA ASP A 173 -30.37 46.98 -22.22
C ASP A 173 -28.84 47.02 -22.22
N THR A 174 -28.21 47.04 -23.40
CA THR A 174 -26.76 47.24 -23.55
C THR A 174 -26.40 48.70 -23.83
N THR A 175 -27.39 49.57 -23.93
CA THR A 175 -27.21 50.96 -24.35
C THR A 175 -27.20 51.89 -23.15
N VAL A 176 -26.27 52.84 -23.19
CA VAL A 176 -26.04 53.75 -22.08
C VAL A 176 -26.08 55.18 -22.59
N ARG A 177 -26.74 56.05 -21.84
CA ARG A 177 -26.80 57.48 -22.06
C ARG A 177 -25.66 58.14 -21.30
N ILE A 178 -24.86 58.90 -22.04
CA ILE A 178 -23.73 59.65 -21.51
C ILE A 178 -24.05 61.13 -21.63
N LYS A 179 -23.88 61.87 -20.54
CA LYS A 179 -24.02 63.31 -20.48
C LYS A 179 -22.72 63.91 -19.99
N PHE A 180 -22.12 64.80 -20.78
CA PHE A 180 -20.85 65.42 -20.46
C PHE A 180 -20.90 66.93 -20.67
N SER A 181 -20.07 67.66 -19.92
CA SER A 181 -19.89 69.11 -20.10
C SER A 181 -18.91 69.36 -21.25
N ILE A 182 -19.33 70.12 -22.26
CA ILE A 182 -18.50 70.42 -23.45
C ILE A 182 -17.27 71.24 -23.07
N ALA A 183 -17.38 72.09 -22.04
CA ALA A 183 -16.26 72.88 -21.54
C ALA A 183 -15.19 72.03 -20.80
N ALA A 184 -15.58 70.88 -20.25
CA ALA A 184 -14.66 69.99 -19.54
C ALA A 184 -14.04 68.94 -20.46
N HIS A 185 -14.74 68.58 -21.54
CA HIS A 185 -14.35 67.53 -22.49
C HIS A 185 -14.62 68.00 -23.93
N PRO A 186 -13.74 68.84 -24.51
CA PRO A 186 -13.90 69.30 -25.89
C PRO A 186 -13.67 68.18 -26.91
N ASP A 187 -12.94 67.13 -26.55
CA ASP A 187 -12.54 66.06 -27.47
C ASP A 187 -13.64 65.00 -27.69
N LEU A 188 -14.69 65.00 -26.87
CA LEU A 188 -15.81 64.04 -26.92
C LEU A 188 -16.92 64.45 -27.92
N THR A 189 -16.57 65.29 -28.91
CA THR A 189 -17.51 65.78 -29.93
C THR A 189 -17.65 64.87 -31.15
N THR A 190 -16.87 63.79 -31.22
CA THR A 190 -16.98 62.80 -32.31
C THR A 190 -17.33 61.40 -31.77
N PRO A 191 -18.06 60.58 -32.54
CA PRO A 191 -18.40 59.21 -32.13
C PRO A 191 -17.16 58.35 -31.90
N ALA A 192 -16.11 58.51 -32.73
CA ALA A 192 -14.83 57.80 -32.57
C ALA A 192 -14.10 58.17 -31.27
N SER A 193 -14.11 59.45 -30.88
CA SER A 193 -13.54 59.89 -29.60
C SER A 193 -14.28 59.28 -28.40
N LEU A 194 -15.61 59.16 -28.49
CA LEU A 194 -16.42 58.53 -27.44
C LEU A 194 -16.12 57.04 -27.30
N VAL A 195 -15.92 56.33 -28.40
CA VAL A 195 -15.52 54.91 -28.37
C VAL A 195 -14.14 54.74 -27.75
N SER A 196 -13.17 55.57 -28.15
CA SER A 196 -11.82 55.55 -27.55
C SER A 196 -11.89 55.83 -26.04
N PHE A 197 -12.74 56.76 -25.61
CA PHE A 197 -12.92 57.12 -24.20
C PHE A 197 -13.55 55.99 -23.37
N LEU A 198 -14.41 55.17 -23.98
CA LEU A 198 -15.11 54.06 -23.31
C LEU A 198 -14.44 52.70 -23.50
N SER A 199 -13.40 52.63 -24.33
CA SER A 199 -12.60 51.42 -24.57
C SER A 199 -12.08 50.72 -23.30
N PRO A 200 -11.77 51.40 -22.17
CA PRO A 200 -11.36 50.71 -20.94
C PRO A 200 -12.47 49.88 -20.29
N PHE A 201 -13.74 50.15 -20.61
CA PHE A 201 -14.89 49.45 -20.04
C PHE A 201 -15.39 48.32 -20.94
N GLY A 202 -15.26 48.46 -22.26
CA GLY A 202 -15.56 47.39 -23.20
C GLY A 202 -15.70 47.86 -24.65
N ALA A 203 -16.03 46.91 -25.52
CA ALA A 203 -16.15 47.14 -26.95
C ALA A 203 -17.49 47.82 -27.29
N VAL A 204 -17.40 48.95 -27.98
CA VAL A 204 -18.52 49.77 -28.47
C VAL A 204 -18.48 49.76 -30.01
N ASP A 205 -19.64 49.77 -30.65
CA ASP A 205 -19.74 49.88 -32.11
C ASP A 205 -19.90 51.34 -32.56
N ASP A 206 -18.89 51.87 -33.26
CA ASP A 206 -18.82 53.25 -33.75
C ASP A 206 -20.05 53.67 -34.57
N SER A 207 -20.59 52.76 -35.38
CA SER A 207 -21.72 53.02 -36.28
C SER A 207 -23.05 53.27 -35.57
N SER A 208 -23.14 52.83 -34.30
CA SER A 208 -24.40 52.81 -33.55
C SER A 208 -24.42 53.89 -32.45
N VAL A 209 -23.36 54.70 -32.34
CA VAL A 209 -23.27 55.83 -31.41
C VAL A 209 -24.06 57.02 -31.94
N VAL A 210 -25.07 57.47 -31.18
CA VAL A 210 -25.87 58.64 -31.52
C VAL A 210 -25.47 59.80 -30.62
N LEU A 211 -24.80 60.81 -31.19
CA LEU A 211 -24.38 62.02 -30.47
C LEU A 211 -25.32 63.19 -30.78
N SER A 212 -25.82 63.84 -29.74
CA SER A 212 -26.65 65.05 -29.82
C SER A 212 -26.01 66.17 -29.00
N ILE A 213 -25.51 67.18 -29.69
CA ILE A 213 -25.00 68.43 -29.12
C ILE A 213 -25.92 69.55 -29.61
N LYS A 214 -27.04 69.76 -28.91
CA LYS A 214 -28.04 70.77 -29.28
C LYS A 214 -27.99 71.96 -28.31
N PRO A 215 -28.20 73.20 -28.79
CA PRO A 215 -28.34 74.36 -27.92
C PRO A 215 -29.57 74.18 -27.00
N PRO A 216 -29.57 74.80 -25.81
CA PRO A 216 -30.63 74.61 -24.84
C PRO A 216 -31.98 75.08 -25.37
N LYS A 217 -33.03 74.25 -25.22
CA LYS A 217 -34.39 74.53 -25.72
C LYS A 217 -34.98 75.88 -25.24
N LYS A 218 -34.53 76.38 -24.08
CA LYS A 218 -34.98 77.64 -23.48
C LYS A 218 -34.19 78.88 -23.95
N ALA A 219 -33.10 78.72 -24.70
CA ALA A 219 -32.27 79.80 -25.23
C ALA A 219 -31.48 79.34 -26.48
N PRO A 220 -32.10 79.33 -27.67
CA PRO A 220 -31.51 78.73 -28.89
C PRO A 220 -30.30 79.49 -29.44
N THR A 221 -30.03 80.72 -28.97
CA THR A 221 -28.92 81.57 -29.40
C THR A 221 -27.63 81.37 -28.61
N LYS A 222 -27.64 80.55 -27.55
CA LYS A 222 -26.46 80.28 -26.70
C LYS A 222 -25.78 78.97 -27.11
N PRO A 223 -24.44 78.89 -27.02
CA PRO A 223 -23.72 77.66 -27.34
C PRO A 223 -24.16 76.50 -26.43
N PRO A 224 -24.12 75.25 -26.92
CA PRO A 224 -24.51 74.09 -26.14
C PRO A 224 -23.58 73.94 -24.92
N LYS A 225 -24.18 73.77 -23.73
CA LYS A 225 -23.44 73.62 -22.48
C LYS A 225 -23.07 72.15 -22.19
N TYR A 226 -23.86 71.21 -22.71
CA TYR A 226 -23.71 69.77 -22.49
C TYR A 226 -23.90 69.00 -23.78
N GLY A 227 -23.15 67.92 -23.95
CA GLY A 227 -23.36 66.90 -24.98
C GLY A 227 -24.08 65.70 -24.37
N THR A 228 -24.96 65.08 -25.16
CA THR A 228 -25.60 63.81 -24.80
C THR A 228 -25.35 62.79 -25.89
N ALA A 229 -24.84 61.61 -25.52
CA ALA A 229 -24.61 60.50 -26.44
C ALA A 229 -25.39 59.26 -25.98
N LEU A 230 -25.88 58.47 -26.92
CA LEU A 230 -26.37 57.11 -26.71
C LEU A 230 -25.33 56.16 -27.28
N VAL A 231 -24.83 55.27 -26.41
CA VAL A 231 -23.72 54.38 -26.73
C VAL A 231 -24.13 52.92 -26.45
N PRO A 232 -24.32 52.10 -27.48
CA PRO A 232 -24.54 50.66 -27.33
C PRO A 232 -23.22 49.92 -27.12
N PHE A 233 -23.16 49.10 -26.08
CA PHE A 233 -22.06 48.16 -25.83
C PHE A 233 -22.38 46.78 -26.41
N LYS A 234 -21.33 46.00 -26.76
CA LYS A 234 -21.49 44.61 -27.21
C LYS A 234 -21.94 43.66 -26.09
N ARG A 235 -21.63 44.01 -24.84
CA ARG A 235 -21.96 43.20 -23.66
C ARG A 235 -22.60 44.07 -22.58
N ILE A 236 -23.60 43.52 -21.90
CA ILE A 236 -24.27 44.21 -20.79
C ILE A 236 -23.36 44.40 -19.56
N GLY A 237 -22.39 43.51 -19.34
CA GLY A 237 -21.42 43.64 -18.25
C GLY A 237 -20.52 44.87 -18.42
N ASP A 238 -20.12 45.16 -19.65
CA ASP A 238 -19.28 46.31 -20.01
C ASP A 238 -20.05 47.63 -19.81
N ALA A 239 -21.32 47.64 -20.26
CA ALA A 239 -22.25 48.75 -20.02
C ALA A 239 -22.46 49.00 -18.51
N PHE A 240 -22.65 47.93 -17.72
CA PHE A 240 -22.79 48.01 -16.27
C PHE A 240 -21.52 48.57 -15.60
N ALA A 241 -20.33 48.11 -16.03
CA ALA A 241 -19.06 48.62 -15.52
C ALA A 241 -18.90 50.13 -15.78
N ALA A 242 -19.30 50.60 -16.96
CA ALA A 242 -19.29 52.03 -17.31
C ALA A 242 -20.26 52.83 -16.43
N VAL A 243 -21.48 52.33 -16.19
CA VAL A 243 -22.47 52.96 -15.31
C VAL A 243 -21.98 53.02 -13.85
N CYS A 244 -21.38 51.94 -13.33
CA CYS A 244 -20.81 51.89 -11.98
C CYS A 244 -19.59 52.82 -11.79
N ALA A 245 -18.94 53.20 -12.89
CA ALA A 245 -17.83 54.14 -12.90
C ALA A 245 -18.26 55.60 -13.12
N SER A 246 -19.55 55.86 -13.37
CA SER A 246 -20.10 57.20 -13.56
C SER A 246 -19.64 58.18 -12.47
N GLY A 247 -19.12 59.34 -12.87
CA GLY A 247 -18.69 60.40 -11.96
C GLY A 247 -17.41 60.11 -11.14
N LYS A 248 -16.81 58.91 -11.24
CA LYS A 248 -15.58 58.56 -10.51
C LYS A 248 -14.35 59.14 -11.22
N VAL A 249 -13.61 59.99 -10.49
CA VAL A 249 -12.38 60.62 -11.00
C VAL A 249 -11.27 59.60 -11.24
N GLU A 250 -11.19 58.55 -10.42
CA GLU A 250 -10.17 57.48 -10.50
C GLU A 250 -10.26 56.64 -11.78
N ARG A 251 -11.44 56.60 -12.41
CA ARG A 251 -11.69 55.85 -13.66
C ARG A 251 -11.72 56.78 -14.89
N GLY A 252 -11.26 58.02 -14.75
CA GLY A 252 -11.19 58.99 -15.86
C GLY A 252 -12.53 59.66 -16.22
N LEU A 253 -13.61 59.42 -15.47
CA LEU A 253 -14.97 59.90 -15.78
C LEU A 253 -15.36 61.17 -15.02
N LYS A 254 -14.40 62.09 -14.81
CA LYS A 254 -14.64 63.35 -14.08
C LYS A 254 -15.60 64.25 -14.85
N GLY A 255 -16.80 64.51 -14.31
CA GLY A 255 -17.80 65.37 -14.93
C GLY A 255 -18.56 64.73 -16.10
N VAL A 256 -18.50 63.40 -16.22
CA VAL A 256 -19.27 62.61 -17.17
C VAL A 256 -20.28 61.76 -16.38
N ASP A 257 -21.56 61.99 -16.64
CA ASP A 257 -22.66 61.23 -16.07
C ASP A 257 -23.09 60.13 -17.05
N ILE A 258 -23.01 58.88 -16.61
CA ILE A 258 -23.34 57.69 -17.40
C ILE A 258 -24.56 57.03 -16.74
N ARG A 259 -25.66 56.88 -17.49
CA ARG A 259 -26.93 56.31 -17.00
C ARG A 259 -27.57 55.40 -18.04
N TRP A 260 -28.39 54.45 -17.62
CA TRP A 260 -29.23 53.67 -18.53
C TRP A 260 -30.19 54.56 -19.32
N VAL A 261 -30.50 54.20 -20.56
CA VAL A 261 -31.32 55.02 -21.47
C VAL A 261 -32.71 55.30 -20.90
N ASP A 262 -33.33 54.31 -20.25
CA ASP A 262 -34.65 54.44 -19.63
C ASP A 262 -34.60 54.85 -18.15
N GLU A 263 -33.42 55.25 -17.65
CA GLU A 263 -33.13 55.57 -16.25
C GLU A 263 -33.41 54.42 -15.25
N LYS A 264 -33.82 53.25 -15.76
CA LYS A 264 -34.05 52.01 -15.04
C LYS A 264 -32.94 51.03 -15.36
N GLU A 265 -32.50 50.29 -14.35
CA GLU A 265 -31.52 49.22 -14.52
C GLU A 265 -32.17 48.04 -15.27
N PRO A 266 -31.50 47.47 -16.29
CA PRO A 266 -31.97 46.30 -17.01
C PRO A 266 -32.42 45.16 -16.08
N PRO A 267 -33.58 44.51 -16.34
CA PRO A 267 -34.12 43.45 -15.49
C PRO A 267 -33.15 42.27 -15.26
N ILE A 268 -32.31 41.97 -16.26
CA ILE A 268 -31.29 40.92 -16.17
C ILE A 268 -30.20 41.21 -15.13
N LEU A 269 -29.86 42.48 -14.89
CA LEU A 269 -28.89 42.87 -13.86
C LEU A 269 -29.49 42.76 -12.46
N VAL A 270 -30.76 43.10 -12.31
CA VAL A 270 -31.52 42.90 -11.06
C VAL A 270 -31.61 41.41 -10.74
N TRP A 271 -31.87 40.57 -11.75
CA TRP A 271 -31.86 39.11 -11.62
C TRP A 271 -30.47 38.56 -11.24
N LEU A 272 -29.40 39.06 -11.87
CA LEU A 272 -28.02 38.64 -11.56
C LEU A 272 -27.58 39.04 -10.14
N LYS A 273 -28.00 40.20 -9.64
CA LYS A 273 -27.79 40.62 -8.24
C LYS A 273 -28.51 39.69 -7.26
N LYS A 274 -29.76 39.32 -7.55
CA LYS A 274 -30.54 38.36 -6.74
C LYS A 274 -29.89 36.97 -6.68
N MET A 275 -29.17 36.58 -7.73
CA MET A 275 -28.41 35.32 -7.82
C MET A 275 -27.00 35.39 -7.18
N GLY A 276 -26.59 36.52 -6.60
CA GLY A 276 -25.28 36.67 -5.95
C GLY A 276 -24.07 36.67 -6.90
N LYS A 277 -24.29 36.85 -8.22
CA LYS A 277 -23.23 36.83 -9.23
C LYS A 277 -22.62 38.20 -9.54
N LEU A 278 -23.13 39.26 -8.93
CA LEU A 278 -22.71 40.64 -9.13
C LEU A 278 -22.59 41.36 -7.78
N GLY A 279 -21.38 41.33 -7.20
CA GLY A 279 -21.02 42.08 -5.99
C GLY A 279 -20.36 41.26 -4.88
N ALA A 280 -19.03 41.11 -4.95
CA ALA A 280 -18.19 40.86 -3.77
C ALA A 280 -16.99 41.81 -3.86
N GLU A 281 -16.99 42.85 -3.03
CA GLU A 281 -15.77 43.62 -2.72
C GLU A 281 -14.96 42.87 -1.64
N PRO A 282 -13.63 43.02 -1.62
CA PRO A 282 -12.71 42.01 -1.13
C PRO A 282 -12.46 42.13 0.38
N ALA A 283 -12.66 41.03 1.11
CA ALA A 283 -12.14 40.88 2.47
C ALA A 283 -10.88 40.01 2.43
N SER A 284 -9.79 40.61 2.88
CA SER A 284 -8.47 40.05 3.13
C SER A 284 -8.49 38.74 3.92
N SER A 285 -7.83 37.71 3.39
CA SER A 285 -7.03 36.79 4.21
C SER A 285 -5.71 36.49 3.52
N SER A 286 -4.68 36.90 4.25
CA SER A 286 -3.25 36.73 4.05
C SER A 286 -2.77 35.33 4.44
N GLY A 287 -1.78 34.83 3.69
CA GLY A 287 -0.77 33.84 4.11
C GLY A 287 -1.21 32.37 3.94
N ASP A 288 -0.42 31.45 3.40
CA ASP A 288 0.93 31.50 2.86
C ASP A 288 1.07 30.31 1.90
N GLY A 289 1.71 30.55 0.75
CA GLY A 289 1.94 29.54 -0.27
C GLY A 289 3.23 28.77 -0.01
N VAL A 290 3.12 27.46 0.15
CA VAL A 290 4.24 26.53 -0.09
C VAL A 290 3.94 25.71 -1.34
N LYS A 291 4.89 25.78 -2.27
CA LYS A 291 4.98 25.19 -3.61
C LYS A 291 4.38 23.78 -3.75
N ALA A 292 3.54 23.61 -4.76
CA ALA A 292 3.31 22.33 -5.42
C ALA A 292 3.82 22.39 -6.87
N THR A 293 4.96 21.74 -7.10
CA THR A 293 5.55 21.52 -8.42
C THR A 293 4.93 20.25 -9.02
N LEU A 294 4.37 20.36 -10.23
CA LEU A 294 3.98 19.21 -11.07
C LEU A 294 5.21 18.35 -11.43
N PRO A 295 5.00 17.06 -11.71
CA PRO A 295 5.69 16.45 -12.84
C PRO A 295 4.70 15.93 -13.89
N GLN A 296 5.01 16.31 -15.13
CA GLN A 296 4.43 15.80 -16.37
C GLN A 296 4.74 14.31 -16.56
N HIS A 297 3.78 13.64 -17.18
CA HIS A 297 3.86 12.29 -17.70
C HIS A 297 4.15 12.37 -19.21
N GLN A 298 5.26 11.80 -19.68
CA GLN A 298 5.42 11.37 -21.08
C GLN A 298 6.19 10.05 -21.15
N SER A 299 5.78 9.26 -22.14
CA SER A 299 6.08 7.86 -22.40
C SER A 299 7.44 7.61 -23.08
N LYS A 300 8.07 6.50 -22.68
CA LYS A 300 8.90 5.51 -23.42
C LYS A 300 9.53 5.91 -24.77
N ALA A 301 10.85 5.70 -24.86
CA ALA A 301 11.50 4.88 -25.90
C ALA A 301 12.92 4.49 -25.47
N ASP A 302 13.34 3.29 -25.88
CA ASP A 302 14.48 2.51 -25.38
C ASP A 302 15.89 2.99 -25.87
N PRO A 303 16.98 2.57 -25.19
CA PRO A 303 18.36 2.71 -25.67
C PRO A 303 18.89 1.48 -26.42
N SER A 304 19.77 1.72 -27.39
CA SER A 304 20.48 0.73 -28.20
C SER A 304 21.83 0.29 -27.62
N THR A 305 22.04 -1.04 -27.58
CA THR A 305 23.27 -1.81 -27.87
C THR A 305 24.64 -1.46 -27.24
N PHE A 306 25.23 -2.43 -26.51
CA PHE A 306 26.46 -3.12 -26.95
C PHE A 306 26.70 -4.50 -26.27
N ALA A 307 26.98 -5.49 -27.14
CA ALA A 307 27.76 -6.73 -27.04
C ALA A 307 27.64 -7.70 -25.83
N SER A 308 27.15 -8.91 -26.14
CA SER A 308 27.73 -10.16 -25.63
C SER A 308 27.57 -11.27 -26.67
N SER A 309 28.69 -11.78 -27.15
CA SER A 309 28.80 -12.89 -28.10
C SER A 309 28.78 -14.22 -27.34
N PHE A 310 27.71 -15.01 -27.47
CA PHE A 310 27.73 -16.47 -27.30
C PHE A 310 26.66 -17.11 -28.21
N PRO A 311 26.99 -18.14 -29.01
CA PRO A 311 26.01 -18.83 -29.84
C PRO A 311 25.35 -19.97 -29.05
N ASP A 312 24.03 -19.93 -28.91
CA ASP A 312 23.24 -21.08 -28.42
C ASP A 312 22.74 -21.91 -29.61
N ILE A 313 23.13 -23.18 -29.61
CA ILE A 313 22.57 -24.24 -30.45
C ILE A 313 21.52 -24.95 -29.60
N THR A 314 20.23 -24.78 -29.89
CA THR A 314 19.22 -25.82 -29.64
C THR A 314 18.07 -25.72 -30.65
N PRO A 315 17.54 -26.85 -31.13
CA PRO A 315 16.47 -26.86 -32.12
C PRO A 315 15.08 -26.74 -31.50
N ASP A 316 14.23 -26.12 -32.29
CA ASP A 316 12.78 -26.02 -32.25
C ASP A 316 12.07 -27.31 -31.81
N ILE A 317 11.35 -27.25 -30.69
CA ILE A 317 10.25 -28.16 -30.36
C ILE A 317 9.08 -27.32 -29.86
N ALA A 318 8.08 -27.21 -30.72
CA ALA A 318 6.77 -26.66 -30.40
C ALA A 318 6.11 -27.37 -29.20
N ALA A 319 5.69 -26.61 -28.20
CA ALA A 319 4.85 -27.08 -27.11
C ALA A 319 3.38 -26.65 -27.33
N PRO A 320 2.39 -27.57 -27.21
CA PRO A 320 0.99 -27.27 -27.47
C PRO A 320 0.33 -26.56 -26.28
N LYS A 321 -0.65 -25.70 -26.61
CA LYS A 321 -1.59 -25.11 -25.64
C LYS A 321 -2.50 -26.21 -25.07
N LEU A 322 -2.58 -26.31 -23.74
CA LEU A 322 -3.59 -27.11 -23.04
C LEU A 322 -4.25 -26.30 -21.91
N PRO A 323 -5.51 -26.62 -21.56
CA PRO A 323 -6.46 -25.71 -20.92
C PRO A 323 -6.26 -25.58 -19.41
N SER A 324 -6.72 -24.45 -18.88
CA SER A 324 -6.80 -24.16 -17.45
C SER A 324 -7.67 -25.20 -16.73
N VAL A 325 -7.07 -25.95 -15.82
CA VAL A 325 -7.79 -26.75 -14.83
C VAL A 325 -7.39 -26.23 -13.46
N SER A 326 -8.39 -25.76 -12.72
CA SER A 326 -8.35 -25.42 -11.31
C SER A 326 -8.03 -26.66 -10.44
N GLY A 327 -7.07 -26.52 -9.52
CA GLY A 327 -6.86 -27.47 -8.40
C GLY A 327 -5.39 -27.85 -8.20
N LEU A 328 -4.73 -27.16 -7.27
CA LEU A 328 -3.31 -27.29 -6.87
C LEU A 328 -2.32 -27.02 -7.99
N GLY A 329 -1.52 -25.97 -7.82
CA GLY A 329 -0.61 -25.49 -8.85
C GLY A 329 0.32 -26.60 -9.31
N TYR A 330 0.51 -26.74 -10.63
CA TYR A 330 1.46 -27.68 -11.23
C TYR A 330 2.86 -27.58 -10.59
N GLU A 331 3.22 -26.38 -10.14
CA GLU A 331 4.40 -26.06 -9.36
C GLU A 331 4.43 -26.72 -7.98
N GLU A 332 3.32 -26.74 -7.23
CA GLU A 332 3.21 -27.42 -5.93
C GLU A 332 3.34 -28.94 -6.07
N MET A 333 2.72 -29.53 -7.10
CA MET A 333 2.90 -30.96 -7.41
C MET A 333 4.34 -31.29 -7.80
N THR A 334 5.01 -30.40 -8.53
CA THR A 334 6.39 -30.60 -8.95
C THR A 334 7.34 -30.51 -7.75
N LEU A 335 7.13 -29.52 -6.87
CA LEU A 335 7.90 -29.38 -5.63
C LEU A 335 7.65 -30.52 -4.64
N MET A 336 6.42 -31.03 -4.57
CA MET A 336 6.08 -32.21 -3.75
C MET A 336 6.80 -33.45 -4.27
N ARG A 337 6.80 -33.69 -5.59
CA ARG A 337 7.56 -34.79 -6.20
C ARG A 337 9.06 -34.65 -5.99
N LEU A 338 9.60 -33.42 -6.03
CA LEU A 338 11.01 -33.17 -5.78
C LEU A 338 11.41 -33.51 -4.34
N ARG A 339 10.62 -33.08 -3.34
CA ARG A 339 10.84 -33.42 -1.92
C ARG A 339 10.74 -34.92 -1.66
N GLN A 340 9.82 -35.59 -2.33
CA GLN A 340 9.59 -37.02 -2.17
C GLN A 340 10.76 -37.83 -2.78
N ALA A 341 11.26 -37.41 -3.94
CA ALA A 341 12.45 -38.00 -4.55
C ALA A 341 13.73 -37.79 -3.70
N GLU A 342 13.90 -36.61 -3.09
CA GLU A 342 15.04 -36.34 -2.22
C GLU A 342 14.98 -37.16 -0.92
N ARG A 343 13.78 -37.34 -0.37
CA ARG A 343 13.54 -38.17 0.82
C ARG A 343 13.82 -39.65 0.56
N ASP A 344 13.34 -40.17 -0.57
CA ASP A 344 13.61 -41.56 -0.98
C ASP A 344 15.10 -41.81 -1.24
N ARG A 345 15.81 -40.81 -1.77
CA ARG A 345 17.26 -40.89 -1.98
C ARG A 345 18.01 -41.01 -0.65
N LEU A 346 17.69 -40.12 0.31
CA LEU A 346 18.28 -40.16 1.65
C LEU A 346 17.95 -41.47 2.38
N GLU A 347 16.72 -41.98 2.24
CA GLU A 347 16.31 -43.23 2.85
C GLU A 347 17.08 -44.43 2.26
N ARG A 348 17.33 -44.46 0.95
CA ARG A 348 18.19 -45.47 0.34
C ARG A 348 19.63 -45.38 0.83
N GLU A 349 20.18 -44.17 0.93
CA GLU A 349 21.55 -43.97 1.40
C GLU A 349 21.73 -44.38 2.87
N ILE A 350 20.72 -44.11 3.72
CA ILE A 350 20.70 -44.61 5.10
C ILE A 350 20.63 -46.14 5.11
N ARG A 351 19.77 -46.74 4.29
CA ARG A 351 19.61 -48.20 4.24
C ARG A 351 20.85 -48.92 3.73
N GLU A 352 21.59 -48.31 2.80
CA GLU A 352 22.88 -48.82 2.32
C GLU A 352 23.98 -48.66 3.39
N GLN A 353 23.99 -47.55 4.14
CA GLN A 353 24.91 -47.38 5.27
C GLN A 353 24.62 -48.36 6.40
N GLU A 354 23.34 -48.61 6.72
CA GLU A 354 22.92 -49.59 7.72
C GLU A 354 23.16 -51.05 7.28
N ALA A 355 23.23 -51.32 5.98
CA ALA A 355 23.58 -52.64 5.45
C ALA A 355 25.10 -52.87 5.34
N ALA A 356 25.90 -51.79 5.42
CA ALA A 356 27.35 -51.82 5.36
C ALA A 356 28.03 -51.82 6.76
N ASP A 357 27.35 -51.30 7.78
CA ASP A 357 27.68 -51.45 9.22
C ASP A 357 27.26 -52.83 9.75
#